data_AF-A0A2T4D9Z2-F1
#
_entry.id   AF-A0A2T4D9Z2-F1
#
_cell.length_a   1.000
_cell.length_b   1.000
_cell.length_c   1.000
_cell.angle_alpha   90.00
_cell.angle_beta   90.00
_cell.angle_gamma   90.00
#
_symmetry.space_group_name_H-M   'P 1'
#
loop_
_entity.id
_entity.type
_entity.pdbx_description
1 polymer ?
#
loop_
_entity_poly.entity_id
_entity_poly.type
_entity_poly.pdbx_seq_one_letter_code
_entity_poly.pdbx_strand_id
1 'polypeptide(L)'
;MTYSYTEKKRIRKDFSKLPSVMDVPYLLSIQLDSFRDFLQMEAAPEDRRETGLHAAFKSVFPIVSYSGNAALEYVSYRIGEPVFDVKECQLRGVTYAAPLRVKVRLII
;
A
#
# COMPACT_ATOMS: atom_id res chain seq x y z
N MET A 1 -17.96 34.12 1.41
CA MET A 1 -17.83 32.65 1.45
C MET A 1 -18.61 32.08 0.29
N THR A 2 -17.93 31.44 -0.66
CA THR A 2 -18.61 30.77 -1.78
C THR A 2 -19.04 29.40 -1.28
N TYR A 3 -20.31 29.27 -0.89
CA TYR A 3 -20.87 27.99 -0.46
C TYR A 3 -20.96 27.00 -1.63
N SER A 4 -20.63 25.73 -1.36
CA SER A 4 -20.93 24.63 -2.27
C SER A 4 -22.45 24.46 -2.45
N TYR A 5 -22.85 23.75 -3.50
CA TYR A 5 -24.27 23.52 -3.81
C TYR A 5 -25.03 22.84 -2.67
N THR A 6 -24.38 21.91 -1.95
CA THR A 6 -24.97 21.18 -0.82
C THR A 6 -25.06 22.05 0.43
N GLU A 7 -24.07 22.90 0.70
CA GLU A 7 -24.08 23.82 1.86
C GLU A 7 -25.16 24.90 1.73
N LYS A 8 -25.45 25.36 0.50
CA LYS A 8 -26.54 26.31 0.24
C LYS A 8 -27.91 25.79 0.65
N LYS A 9 -28.13 24.47 0.64
CA LYS A 9 -29.42 23.87 1.01
C LYS A 9 -29.71 23.98 2.51
N ARG A 10 -28.69 24.01 3.36
CA ARG A 10 -28.85 24.16 4.81
C ARG A 10 -27.62 24.83 5.42
N ILE A 11 -27.74 26.13 5.65
CA ILE A 11 -26.66 26.94 6.24
C ILE A 11 -26.61 26.69 7.75
N ARG A 12 -25.45 26.24 8.25
CA ARG A 12 -25.16 26.14 9.68
C ARG A 12 -24.40 27.40 10.13
N LYS A 13 -24.93 28.13 11.11
CA LYS A 13 -24.25 29.28 11.70
C LYS A 13 -23.10 28.81 12.60
N ASP A 14 -21.90 29.33 12.34
CA ASP A 14 -20.70 29.12 13.15
C ASP A 14 -20.49 30.35 14.06
N PHE A 15 -20.04 30.13 15.30
CA PHE A 15 -19.76 31.17 16.31
C PHE A 15 -18.28 31.20 16.72
N SER A 16 -17.42 30.44 16.03
CA SER A 16 -15.98 30.39 16.27
C SER A 16 -15.36 31.78 16.12
N LYS A 17 -14.54 32.16 17.10
CA LYS A 17 -13.88 33.47 17.15
C LYS A 17 -12.49 33.46 16.48
N LEU A 18 -11.87 32.28 16.44
CA LEU A 18 -10.56 32.08 15.85
C LEU A 18 -10.72 31.58 14.40
N PRO A 19 -9.90 32.06 13.46
CA PRO A 19 -9.88 31.53 12.10
C PRO A 19 -9.29 30.12 12.07
N SER A 20 -9.78 29.28 11.17
CA SER A 20 -9.12 27.99 10.87
C SER A 20 -7.79 28.27 10.17
N VAL A 21 -6.68 27.91 10.82
CA VAL A 21 -5.33 28.14 10.28
C VAL A 21 -4.90 27.04 9.31
N MET A 22 -5.45 25.83 9.49
CA MET A 22 -5.16 24.66 8.69
C MET A 22 -6.45 23.89 8.45
N ASP A 23 -6.58 23.33 7.26
CA ASP A 23 -7.71 22.45 6.93
C ASP A 23 -7.59 21.10 7.64
N VAL A 24 -8.74 20.48 7.89
CA VAL A 24 -8.77 19.14 8.49
C VAL A 24 -8.14 18.15 7.49
N PRO A 25 -7.12 17.39 7.90
CA PRO A 25 -6.48 16.44 7.01
C PRO A 25 -7.41 15.26 6.70
N TYR A 26 -7.07 14.48 5.69
CA TYR A 26 -7.80 13.26 5.37
C TYR A 26 -7.66 12.25 6.52
N LEU A 27 -8.73 12.01 7.27
CA LEU A 27 -8.69 11.28 8.55
C LEU A 27 -8.30 9.80 8.42
N LEU A 28 -8.40 9.22 7.22
CA LEU A 28 -8.02 7.82 6.96
C LEU A 28 -6.63 7.70 6.33
N SER A 29 -5.87 8.80 6.25
CA SER A 29 -4.54 8.83 5.60
C SER A 29 -3.59 7.81 6.20
N ILE A 30 -3.52 7.73 7.53
CA ILE A 30 -2.60 6.85 8.25
C ILE A 30 -2.71 5.39 7.78
N GLN A 31 -3.94 4.88 7.63
CA GLN A 31 -4.17 3.49 7.24
C GLN A 31 -3.81 3.26 5.77
N LEU A 32 -4.20 4.19 4.89
CA LEU A 32 -3.94 4.08 3.45
C LEU A 32 -2.45 4.23 3.14
N ASP A 33 -1.81 5.24 3.72
CA ASP A 33 -0.41 5.57 3.47
C ASP A 33 0.52 4.48 4.01
N SER A 34 0.25 3.98 5.22
CA SER A 34 1.00 2.84 5.80
C SER A 34 0.94 1.59 4.92
N PHE A 35 -0.25 1.24 4.43
CA PHE A 35 -0.40 0.07 3.57
C PHE A 35 0.17 0.29 2.15
N ARG A 36 0.06 1.51 1.61
CA ARG A 36 0.70 1.89 0.35
C ARG A 36 2.23 1.78 0.46
N ASP A 37 2.81 2.26 1.56
CA ASP A 37 4.25 2.17 1.84
C ASP A 37 4.71 0.71 2.03
N PHE A 38 3.87 -0.14 2.61
CA PHE A 38 4.16 -1.56 2.75
C PHE A 38 4.23 -2.29 1.39
N LEU A 39 3.29 -1.98 0.47
CA LEU A 39 3.17 -2.67 -0.82
C LEU A 39 4.05 -2.07 -1.94
N GLN A 40 4.24 -0.75 -1.96
CA GLN A 40 4.97 0.01 -2.98
C GLN A 40 4.55 -0.33 -4.44
N MET A 41 3.25 -0.46 -4.70
CA MET A 41 2.74 -0.87 -6.02
C MET A 41 2.99 0.16 -7.14
N GLU A 42 3.05 1.44 -6.79
CA GLU A 42 3.19 2.54 -7.74
C GLU A 42 4.66 2.79 -8.16
N ALA A 43 5.63 2.25 -7.40
CA ALA A 43 7.05 2.41 -7.69
C ALA A 43 7.56 1.31 -8.63
N ALA A 44 8.36 1.72 -9.63
CA ALA A 44 9.12 0.79 -10.45
C ALA A 44 10.06 -0.05 -9.56
N PRO A 45 10.37 -1.31 -9.90
CA PRO A 45 11.19 -2.18 -9.06
C PRO A 45 12.54 -1.59 -8.64
N GLU A 46 13.14 -0.75 -9.50
CA GLU A 46 14.43 -0.10 -9.27
C GLU A 46 14.35 1.10 -8.31
N ASP A 47 13.19 1.78 -8.28
CA ASP A 47 12.93 2.97 -7.45
C ASP A 47 12.29 2.62 -6.09
N ARG A 48 12.15 1.33 -5.78
CA ARG A 48 11.55 0.90 -4.51
C ARG A 48 12.45 1.24 -3.34
N ARG A 49 11.85 1.84 -2.32
CA ARG A 49 12.52 2.14 -1.06
C ARG A 49 12.72 0.85 -0.27
N GLU A 50 13.72 0.83 0.60
CA GLU A 50 13.96 -0.29 1.52
C GLU A 50 12.97 -0.26 2.70
N THR A 51 11.69 -0.43 2.40
CA THR A 51 10.61 -0.54 3.39
C THR A 51 9.64 -1.67 3.00
N GLY A 52 8.80 -2.09 3.95
CA GLY A 52 7.73 -3.05 3.69
C GLY A 52 8.20 -4.39 3.13
N LEU A 53 7.52 -4.87 2.08
CA LEU A 53 7.86 -6.14 1.42
C LEU A 53 9.28 -6.14 0.83
N HIS A 54 9.72 -5.03 0.25
CA HIS A 54 11.04 -4.96 -0.38
C HIS A 54 12.16 -5.11 0.66
N ALA A 55 12.04 -4.43 1.81
CA ALA A 55 12.97 -4.59 2.93
C ALA A 55 13.00 -6.02 3.47
N ALA A 56 11.83 -6.64 3.63
CA ALA A 56 11.73 -8.01 4.14
C ALA A 56 12.38 -9.03 3.19
N PHE A 57 12.25 -8.87 1.87
CA PHE A 57 12.96 -9.72 0.92
C PHE A 57 14.46 -9.49 0.94
N LYS A 58 14.91 -8.23 0.99
CA LYS A 58 16.33 -7.89 1.08
C LYS A 58 17.00 -8.33 2.38
N SER A 59 16.26 -8.46 3.48
CA SER A 59 16.83 -8.91 4.76
C SER A 59 17.05 -10.43 4.82
N VAL A 60 16.25 -11.19 4.06
CA VAL A 60 16.33 -12.67 4.02
C VAL A 60 17.23 -13.16 2.89
N PHE A 61 17.25 -12.47 1.76
CA PHE A 61 18.07 -12.83 0.60
C PHE A 61 19.39 -12.04 0.59
N PRO A 62 20.50 -12.64 0.11
CA PRO A 62 20.59 -13.95 -0.53
C PRO A 62 20.62 -15.13 0.46
N ILE A 63 19.97 -16.23 0.07
CA ILE A 63 20.03 -17.49 0.83
C ILE A 63 21.12 -18.35 0.19
N VAL A 64 22.19 -18.61 0.94
CA VAL A 64 23.35 -19.39 0.47
C VAL A 64 23.23 -20.84 0.97
N SER A 65 23.51 -21.80 0.09
CA SER A 65 23.58 -23.22 0.44
C SER A 65 24.70 -23.48 1.45
N TYR A 66 24.50 -24.42 2.37
CA TYR A 66 25.54 -24.83 3.32
C TYR A 66 26.84 -25.27 2.65
N SER A 67 26.78 -25.84 1.44
CA SER A 67 27.95 -26.24 0.67
C SER A 67 28.67 -25.08 -0.04
N GLY A 68 28.09 -23.88 -0.06
CA GLY A 68 28.61 -22.71 -0.78
C GLY A 68 28.42 -22.73 -2.30
N ASN A 69 27.98 -23.86 -2.87
CA ASN A 69 27.88 -24.05 -4.33
C ASN A 69 26.60 -23.48 -4.96
N ALA A 70 25.77 -22.78 -4.19
CA ALA A 70 24.55 -22.18 -4.72
C ALA A 70 24.07 -21.02 -3.84
N ALA A 71 23.51 -19.99 -4.47
CA ALA A 71 22.84 -18.88 -3.80
C ALA A 71 21.52 -18.53 -4.51
N LEU A 72 20.47 -18.29 -3.74
CA LEU A 72 19.23 -17.70 -4.22
C LEU A 72 19.25 -16.20 -3.99
N GLU A 73 18.99 -15.41 -5.03
CA GLU A 73 18.91 -13.96 -4.99
C GLU A 73 17.51 -13.47 -5.30
N TYR A 74 17.04 -12.49 -4.53
CA TYR A 74 15.83 -11.76 -4.82
C TYR A 74 16.08 -10.69 -5.90
N VAL A 75 15.28 -10.69 -6.97
CA VAL A 75 15.37 -9.69 -8.05
C VAL A 75 14.25 -8.65 -7.95
N SER A 76 12.99 -9.10 -7.89
CA SER A 76 11.84 -8.20 -7.79
C SER A 76 10.58 -8.94 -7.34
N TYR A 77 9.53 -8.20 -6.97
CA TYR A 77 8.18 -8.76 -6.77
C TYR A 77 7.12 -7.96 -7.52
N ARG A 78 6.00 -8.61 -7.82
CA ARG A 78 4.77 -7.99 -8.32
C ARG A 78 3.56 -8.51 -7.57
N ILE A 79 2.61 -7.63 -7.32
CA ILE A 79 1.30 -7.98 -6.76
C ILE A 79 0.34 -8.07 -7.95
N GLY A 80 -0.35 -9.20 -8.08
CA GLY A 80 -1.35 -9.40 -9.12
C GLY A 80 -2.68 -8.74 -8.77
N GLU A 81 -3.69 -9.00 -9.58
CA GLU A 81 -5.04 -8.51 -9.30
C GLU A 81 -5.79 -9.51 -8.40
N PRO A 82 -6.65 -9.03 -7.50
CA PRO A 82 -7.61 -9.87 -6.80
C PRO A 82 -8.53 -10.59 -7.78
N VAL A 83 -8.91 -11.83 -7.45
CA VAL A 83 -9.79 -12.64 -8.30
C VAL A 83 -11.23 -12.11 -8.31
N PHE A 84 -11.66 -11.49 -7.21
CA PHE A 84 -13.00 -10.97 -6.99
C PHE A 84 -12.93 -9.56 -6.43
N ASP A 85 -14.00 -8.79 -6.63
CA ASP A 85 -14.13 -7.48 -6.00
C ASP A 85 -14.53 -7.58 -4.51
N VAL A 86 -14.55 -6.44 -3.81
CA VAL A 86 -14.86 -6.40 -2.37
C VAL A 86 -16.27 -6.92 -2.08
N LYS A 87 -17.26 -6.63 -2.93
CA LYS A 87 -18.66 -7.02 -2.69
C LYS A 87 -18.86 -8.51 -2.90
N GLU A 88 -18.24 -9.06 -3.93
CA GLU A 88 -18.22 -10.49 -4.22
C GLU A 88 -17.54 -11.27 -3.10
N CYS A 89 -16.41 -10.78 -2.57
CA CYS A 89 -15.74 -11.38 -1.42
C CYS A 89 -16.66 -11.41 -0.18
N GLN A 90 -17.38 -10.31 0.09
CA GLN A 90 -18.35 -10.25 1.19
C GLN A 90 -19.51 -11.24 1.03
N LEU A 91 -20.07 -11.37 -0.18
CA LEU A 91 -21.17 -12.29 -0.46
C LEU A 91 -20.74 -13.76 -0.38
N ARG A 92 -19.54 -14.07 -0.84
CA ARG A 92 -19.01 -15.44 -0.87
C ARG A 92 -18.34 -15.87 0.44
N GLY A 93 -18.11 -14.94 1.37
CA GLY A 93 -17.42 -15.19 2.63
C GLY A 93 -15.94 -15.53 2.45
N VAL A 94 -15.28 -14.97 1.43
CA VAL A 94 -13.85 -15.19 1.16
C VAL A 94 -13.04 -13.92 1.44
N THR A 95 -11.74 -14.08 1.67
CA THR A 95 -10.83 -12.94 1.92
C THR A 95 -10.52 -12.20 0.63
N TYR A 96 -10.63 -10.87 0.65
CA TYR A 96 -10.16 -10.01 -0.44
C TYR A 96 -8.63 -9.92 -0.40
N ALA A 97 -7.97 -10.61 -1.35
CA ALA A 97 -6.53 -10.71 -1.42
C ALA A 97 -6.03 -10.78 -2.87
N ALA A 98 -4.78 -10.39 -3.07
CA ALA A 98 -4.07 -10.44 -4.35
C ALA A 98 -2.86 -11.38 -4.26
N PRO A 99 -2.51 -12.09 -5.35
CA PRO A 99 -1.35 -12.98 -5.36
C PRO A 99 -0.04 -12.19 -5.41
N LEU A 100 0.93 -12.55 -4.56
CA LEU A 100 2.30 -12.03 -4.61
C LEU A 100 3.19 -12.95 -5.45
N ARG A 101 3.82 -12.42 -6.51
CA ARG A 101 4.75 -13.17 -7.37
C ARG A 101 6.15 -12.57 -7.25
N VAL A 102 7.13 -13.39 -6.88
CA VAL A 102 8.52 -12.98 -6.67
C VAL A 102 9.42 -13.56 -7.77
N LYS A 103 10.30 -12.75 -8.33
CA LYS A 103 11.34 -13.16 -9.28
C LYS A 103 12.63 -13.41 -8.51
N VAL A 104 13.10 -14.66 -8.55
CA VAL A 104 14.30 -15.11 -7.86
C VAL A 104 15.29 -15.62 -8.90
N ARG A 105 16.58 -15.42 -8.65
CA ARG A 105 17.69 -15.92 -9.48
C ARG A 105 18.47 -16.96 -8.68
N LEU A 106 18.77 -18.09 -9.31
CA LEU A 106 19.68 -19.08 -8.76
C LEU A 106 21.08 -18.85 -9.35
N ILE A 107 22.08 -18.75 -8.50
CA ILE A 107 23.50 -18.75 -8.83
C ILE A 107 24.07 -20.08 -8.37
N ILE A 108 24.93 -20.71 -9.20
CA ILE A 108 25.63 -21.99 -8.95
C ILE A 108 27.12 -21.74 -9.09
#